data_AF-A0A7V5PZD7-F1
#
_entry.id   AF-A0A7V5PZD7-F1
#
_cell.length_a   1.000
_cell.length_b   1.000
_cell.length_c   1.000
_cell.angle_alpha   90.00
_cell.angle_beta   90.00
_cell.angle_gamma   90.00
#
_symmetry.space_group_name_H-M   'P 1'
#
loop_
_entity.id
_entity.type
_entity.pdbx_description
1 polymer ?
#
loop_
_entity_poly.entity_id
_entity_poly.type
_entity_poly.pdbx_seq_one_letter_code
_entity_poly.pdbx_strand_id
1 'polypeptide(L)'
;LTAEMIRDQALAASGLLSEKLGGPPVFPPQPPGIWKTVYSGAKWKTSEGPDRYRRAVYTYWRRTAGYPMMLTFDAPTRDACKVRRITTNTPLQALVTLNDPAFFELASALADRMEKGGGTLADKIERGYRVLLLTPPSETTLRELTSVYETARKVYQSDATLCRQVAPTPDQAALVLVANTLLNMDRAMVR
;
A
#
# COMPACT_ATOMS: atom_id res chain seq x y z
N LEU A 1 16.02 1.14 2.92
CA LEU A 1 14.70 1.64 3.40
C LEU A 1 14.33 0.98 4.73
N THR A 2 13.57 1.68 5.59
CA THR A 2 12.97 1.02 6.76
C THR A 2 11.57 0.54 6.39
N ALA A 3 11.12 -0.61 6.89
CA ALA A 3 9.78 -1.14 6.61
C ALA A 3 8.66 -0.15 6.97
N GLU A 4 8.90 0.64 8.01
CA GLU A 4 8.02 1.70 8.48
C GLU A 4 7.84 2.80 7.43
N MET A 5 8.92 3.16 6.72
CA MET A 5 8.90 4.18 5.66
C MET A 5 8.06 3.74 4.46
N ILE A 6 8.09 2.47 4.07
CA ILE A 6 7.30 1.96 2.92
C ILE A 6 5.81 2.19 3.17
N ARG A 7 5.35 1.88 4.38
CA ARG A 7 3.97 2.12 4.78
C ARG A 7 3.64 3.61 4.81
N ASP A 8 4.49 4.40 5.44
CA ASP A 8 4.27 5.84 5.62
C ASP A 8 4.27 6.57 4.27
N GLN A 9 5.12 6.14 3.32
CA GLN A 9 5.12 6.64 1.95
C GLN A 9 3.84 6.29 1.20
N ALA A 10 3.39 5.03 1.28
CA ALA A 10 2.13 4.62 0.64
C ALA A 10 0.92 5.38 1.24
N LEU A 11 0.91 5.62 2.55
CA LEU A 11 -0.10 6.44 3.22
C LEU A 11 -0.06 7.91 2.78
N ALA A 12 1.13 8.49 2.66
CA ALA A 12 1.30 9.87 2.21
C ALA A 12 0.86 10.04 0.74
N ALA A 13 1.27 9.11 -0.12
CA ALA A 13 0.95 9.12 -1.55
C ALA A 13 -0.57 8.97 -1.78
N SER A 14 -1.21 8.03 -1.09
CA SER A 14 -2.67 7.85 -1.14
C SER A 14 -3.45 9.01 -0.52
N GLY A 15 -2.82 9.85 0.32
CA GLY A 15 -3.47 10.95 1.03
C GLY A 15 -4.31 10.52 2.22
N LEU A 16 -4.15 9.28 2.67
CA LEU A 16 -4.85 8.75 3.86
C LEU A 16 -4.06 8.96 5.16
N LEU A 17 -2.78 9.36 5.07
CA LEU A 17 -1.92 9.56 6.23
C LEU A 17 -2.56 10.47 7.29
N SER A 18 -2.66 9.95 8.52
CA SER A 18 -3.08 10.73 9.67
C SER A 18 -1.89 11.42 10.34
N GLU A 19 -1.95 12.75 10.47
CA GLU A 19 -0.91 13.59 11.10
C GLU A 19 -0.99 13.64 12.63
N LYS A 20 -1.94 12.92 13.23
CA LYS A 20 -2.13 12.86 14.69
C LYS A 20 -0.86 12.40 15.40
N LEU A 21 -0.35 13.23 16.33
CA LEU A 21 0.81 12.94 17.16
C LEU A 21 0.41 12.39 18.55
N GLY A 22 1.22 11.48 19.09
CA GLY A 22 1.05 10.94 20.45
C GLY A 22 -0.11 9.94 20.61
N GLY A 23 -0.53 9.66 21.84
CA GLY A 23 -1.64 8.74 22.13
C GLY A 23 -1.29 7.25 22.08
N PRO A 24 -2.29 6.36 22.25
CA PRO A 24 -2.06 4.93 22.36
C PRO A 24 -1.60 4.30 21.04
N PRO A 25 -0.99 3.10 21.10
CA PRO A 25 -0.67 2.32 19.92
C PRO A 25 -1.92 1.99 19.09
N VAL A 26 -1.73 1.88 17.78
CA VAL A 26 -2.79 1.53 16.82
C VAL A 26 -2.58 0.16 16.21
N PHE A 27 -3.65 -0.36 15.63
CA PHE A 27 -3.76 -1.70 15.09
C PHE A 27 -4.28 -1.62 13.65
N PRO A 28 -3.41 -1.37 12.65
CA PRO A 28 -3.82 -1.38 11.25
C PRO A 28 -4.45 -2.72 10.84
N PRO A 29 -5.19 -2.78 9.72
CA PRO A 29 -5.68 -4.04 9.18
C PRO A 29 -4.54 -5.05 9.03
N GLN A 30 -4.82 -6.30 9.39
CA GLN A 30 -3.92 -7.43 9.17
C GLN A 30 -4.74 -8.67 8.80
N PRO A 31 -4.15 -9.63 8.07
CA PRO A 31 -4.82 -10.89 7.77
C PRO A 31 -5.21 -11.66 9.05
N PRO A 32 -6.32 -12.43 9.01
CA PRO A 32 -6.75 -13.22 10.15
C PRO A 32 -5.74 -14.33 10.47
N GLY A 33 -5.70 -14.75 11.74
CA GLY A 33 -4.94 -15.94 12.16
C GLY A 33 -3.47 -15.74 12.53
N ILE A 34 -2.93 -14.52 12.40
CA ILE A 34 -1.57 -14.17 12.82
C ILE A 34 -1.49 -14.04 14.35
N TRP A 35 -2.55 -13.50 14.95
CA TRP A 35 -2.66 -13.31 16.38
C TRP A 35 -3.43 -14.48 17.04
N LYS A 36 -2.79 -15.66 17.10
CA LYS A 36 -3.30 -16.83 17.83
C LYS A 36 -2.47 -17.02 19.10
N THR A 37 -2.88 -16.41 20.21
CA THR A 37 -2.26 -16.68 21.52
C THR A 37 -2.97 -17.81 22.23
N VAL A 38 -2.23 -18.85 22.59
CA VAL A 38 -2.71 -20.00 23.38
C VAL A 38 -2.94 -19.61 24.86
N TYR A 39 -2.21 -18.62 25.37
CA TYR A 39 -2.17 -18.28 26.81
C TYR A 39 -2.76 -16.91 27.19
N SER A 40 -3.02 -16.02 26.25
CA SER A 40 -3.65 -14.73 26.54
C SER A 40 -4.81 -14.49 25.58
N GLY A 41 -5.99 -14.18 26.11
CA GLY A 41 -7.19 -13.88 25.32
C GLY A 41 -7.09 -12.56 24.53
N ALA A 42 -5.91 -11.93 24.46
CA ALA A 42 -5.67 -10.73 23.69
C ALA A 42 -5.91 -11.01 22.20
N LYS A 43 -6.66 -10.13 21.54
CA LYS A 43 -6.97 -10.20 20.11
C LYS A 43 -6.52 -8.92 19.42
N TRP A 44 -6.08 -9.05 18.17
CA TRP A 44 -5.86 -7.89 17.31
C TRP A 44 -7.20 -7.28 16.93
N LYS A 45 -7.56 -6.16 17.56
CA LYS A 45 -8.74 -5.38 17.21
C LYS A 45 -8.32 -4.26 16.27
N THR A 46 -8.68 -4.38 15.00
CA THR A 46 -8.38 -3.36 13.98
C THR A 46 -8.88 -2.00 14.46
N SER A 47 -7.99 -1.00 14.44
CA SER A 47 -8.35 0.38 14.76
C SER A 47 -9.33 0.93 13.73
N GLU A 48 -10.11 1.92 14.12
CA GLU A 48 -11.14 2.52 13.26
C GLU A 48 -10.80 3.98 12.92
N GLY A 49 -11.42 4.48 11.84
CA GLY A 49 -11.25 5.87 11.41
C GLY A 49 -9.79 6.28 11.16
N PRO A 50 -9.37 7.49 11.57
CA PRO A 50 -8.03 8.02 11.28
C PRO A 50 -6.92 7.24 11.99
N ASP A 51 -7.25 6.46 13.02
CA ASP A 51 -6.26 5.67 13.75
C ASP A 51 -5.76 4.47 12.92
N ARG A 52 -6.48 4.02 11.88
CA ARG A 52 -5.97 3.03 10.90
C ARG A 52 -4.76 3.53 10.12
N TYR A 53 -4.76 4.82 9.78
CA TYR A 53 -3.84 5.41 8.83
C TYR A 53 -2.73 6.22 9.50
N ARG A 54 -2.51 6.00 10.80
CA ARG A 54 -1.37 6.63 11.49
C ARG A 54 -0.06 6.06 10.99
N ARG A 55 0.99 6.85 11.17
CA ARG A 55 2.37 6.45 10.90
C ARG A 55 2.72 5.11 11.55
N ALA A 56 3.54 4.32 10.86
CA ALA A 56 4.01 3.01 11.27
C ALA A 56 4.68 3.00 12.66
N VAL A 57 5.26 4.12 13.10
CA VAL A 57 5.82 4.27 14.45
C VAL A 57 4.79 4.08 15.57
N TYR A 58 3.51 4.33 15.30
CA TYR A 58 2.42 4.15 16.26
C TYR A 58 1.81 2.75 16.20
N THR A 59 2.19 1.92 15.22
CA THR A 59 1.69 0.55 15.10
C THR A 59 2.17 -0.28 16.28
N TYR A 60 1.23 -0.98 16.92
CA TYR A 60 1.54 -1.86 18.02
C TYR A 60 2.51 -2.98 17.57
N TRP A 61 3.58 -3.14 18.33
CA TRP A 61 4.64 -4.11 18.04
C TRP A 61 4.90 -4.99 19.25
N ARG A 62 4.49 -6.26 19.18
CA ARG A 62 4.80 -7.25 20.19
C ARG A 62 6.15 -7.91 19.94
N ARG A 63 6.92 -8.12 21.02
CA ARG A 63 8.28 -8.69 20.97
C ARG A 63 8.39 -9.98 20.15
N THR A 64 7.42 -10.88 20.26
CA THR A 64 7.41 -12.19 19.59
C THR A 64 6.56 -12.23 18.32
N ALA A 65 5.87 -11.14 17.96
CA ALA A 65 4.96 -11.07 16.83
C ALA A 65 4.86 -9.61 16.37
N GLY A 66 5.76 -9.23 15.46
CA GLY A 66 5.70 -7.93 14.79
C GLY A 66 4.51 -7.84 13.84
N TYR A 67 4.23 -6.63 13.36
CA TYR A 67 3.24 -6.43 12.30
C TYR A 67 3.71 -7.16 11.02
N PRO A 68 2.88 -7.98 10.35
CA PRO A 68 3.31 -8.88 9.28
C PRO A 68 4.07 -8.19 8.16
N MET A 69 3.55 -7.07 7.66
CA MET A 69 4.20 -6.34 6.59
C MET A 69 5.58 -5.82 7.04
N MET A 70 5.72 -5.35 8.28
CA MET A 70 7.03 -4.93 8.79
C MET A 70 8.04 -6.08 8.78
N LEU A 71 7.60 -7.28 9.20
CA LEU A 71 8.46 -8.47 9.18
C LEU A 71 8.85 -8.87 7.76
N THR A 72 7.93 -8.80 6.79
CA THR A 72 8.23 -9.09 5.38
C THR A 72 9.25 -8.11 4.81
N PHE A 73 9.22 -6.84 5.21
CA PHE A 73 10.16 -5.79 4.79
C PHE A 73 11.39 -5.65 5.70
N ASP A 74 11.86 -6.78 6.24
CA ASP A 74 13.12 -6.89 7.01
C ASP A 74 13.18 -6.02 8.29
N ALA A 75 12.03 -5.67 8.89
CA ALA A 75 12.03 -5.01 10.17
C ALA A 75 12.56 -5.95 11.27
N PRO A 76 13.52 -5.50 12.10
CA PRO A 76 14.17 -6.37 13.07
C PRO A 76 13.18 -6.79 14.15
N THR A 77 13.20 -8.07 14.51
CA THR A 77 12.50 -8.56 15.69
C THR A 77 13.07 -7.90 16.95
N ARG A 78 12.21 -7.53 17.91
CA ARG A 78 12.61 -6.83 19.15
C ARG A 78 13.12 -7.78 20.24
N ASP A 79 13.59 -8.95 19.85
CA ASP A 79 14.16 -9.98 20.71
C ASP A 79 15.68 -9.88 20.82
N ALA A 80 16.36 -9.32 19.80
CA ALA A 80 17.80 -9.10 19.78
C ALA A 80 18.19 -7.76 19.12
N CYS A 81 19.32 -7.18 19.54
CA CYS A 81 19.87 -5.97 18.92
C CYS A 81 20.41 -6.25 17.52
N LYS A 82 20.07 -5.41 16.54
CA LYS A 82 20.59 -5.45 15.18
C LYS A 82 21.34 -4.16 14.87
N VAL A 83 22.65 -4.26 14.61
CA VAL A 83 23.51 -3.10 14.29
C VAL A 83 23.17 -2.52 12.92
N ARG A 84 22.79 -3.38 11.96
CA ARG A 84 22.39 -2.99 10.61
C ARG A 84 21.09 -3.69 10.24
N ARG A 85 20.18 -2.96 9.56
CA ARG A 85 19.03 -3.55 8.88
C ARG A 85 19.45 -3.96 7.46
N ILE A 86 19.08 -5.16 7.04
CA ILE A 86 19.31 -5.63 5.67
C ILE A 86 18.16 -5.10 4.83
N THR A 87 18.45 -4.69 3.60
CA THR A 87 17.43 -4.36 2.60
C THR A 87 17.40 -5.50 1.60
N THR A 88 16.31 -6.25 1.56
CA THR A 88 16.06 -7.24 0.50
C THR A 88 14.98 -6.73 -0.46
N ASN A 89 14.91 -7.35 -1.64
CA ASN A 89 13.88 -7.12 -2.64
C ASN A 89 13.41 -8.49 -3.14
N THR A 90 12.66 -9.19 -2.29
CA THR A 90 12.22 -10.56 -2.57
C THR A 90 10.88 -10.56 -3.30
N PRO A 91 10.60 -11.57 -4.15
CA PRO A 91 9.27 -11.71 -4.76
C PRO A 91 8.13 -11.75 -3.72
N LEU A 92 8.41 -12.23 -2.51
CA LEU A 92 7.44 -12.22 -1.40
C LEU A 92 7.07 -10.80 -0.96
N GLN A 93 8.02 -9.87 -0.91
CA GLN A 93 7.75 -8.47 -0.59
C GLN A 93 6.85 -7.83 -1.64
N ALA A 94 7.14 -8.04 -2.92
CA ALA A 94 6.30 -7.58 -4.03
C ALA A 94 4.91 -8.23 -4.05
N LEU A 95 4.81 -9.48 -3.58
CA LEU A 95 3.52 -10.17 -3.45
C LEU A 95 2.67 -9.60 -2.32
N VAL A 96 3.30 -9.20 -1.21
CA VAL A 96 2.59 -8.58 -0.07
C VAL A 96 2.01 -7.23 -0.47
N THR A 97 2.79 -6.33 -1.07
CA THR A 97 2.28 -5.03 -1.56
C THR A 97 1.16 -5.19 -2.58
N LEU A 98 1.22 -6.21 -3.44
CA LEU A 98 0.20 -6.45 -4.46
C LEU A 98 -1.14 -6.95 -3.88
N ASN A 99 -1.10 -7.76 -2.82
CA ASN A 99 -2.27 -8.52 -2.33
C ASN A 99 -2.79 -8.08 -0.95
N ASP A 100 -2.02 -7.32 -0.18
CA ASP A 100 -2.45 -6.90 1.15
C ASP A 100 -3.67 -5.97 1.03
N PRO A 101 -4.80 -6.27 1.70
CA PRO A 101 -6.00 -5.42 1.67
C PRO A 101 -5.72 -3.97 2.07
N ALA A 102 -4.75 -3.73 2.95
CA ALA A 102 -4.34 -2.39 3.31
C ALA A 102 -3.71 -1.66 2.11
N PHE A 103 -2.81 -2.31 1.35
CA PHE A 103 -2.22 -1.69 0.16
C PHE A 103 -3.24 -1.49 -0.95
N PHE A 104 -4.19 -2.40 -1.10
CA PHE A 104 -5.30 -2.22 -2.05
C PHE A 104 -6.16 -1.00 -1.71
N GLU A 105 -6.47 -0.78 -0.43
CA GLU A 105 -7.18 0.43 0.04
C GLU A 105 -6.38 1.71 -0.27
N LEU A 106 -5.05 1.68 -0.07
CA LEU A 106 -4.17 2.80 -0.43
C LEU A 106 -4.12 3.03 -1.95
N ALA A 107 -4.11 1.97 -2.75
CA ALA A 107 -4.16 2.04 -4.21
C ALA A 107 -5.46 2.68 -4.69
N SER A 108 -6.60 2.30 -4.11
CA SER A 108 -7.90 2.91 -4.44
C SER A 108 -7.93 4.40 -4.13
N ALA A 109 -7.44 4.81 -2.95
CA ALA A 109 -7.35 6.23 -2.60
C ALA A 109 -6.34 7.00 -3.47
N LEU A 110 -5.24 6.37 -3.87
CA LEU A 110 -4.29 6.96 -4.83
C LEU A 110 -4.93 7.15 -6.21
N ALA A 111 -5.70 6.17 -6.70
CA ALA A 111 -6.44 6.28 -7.95
C ALA A 111 -7.46 7.44 -7.91
N ASP A 112 -8.17 7.62 -6.80
CA ASP A 112 -9.07 8.76 -6.62
C ASP A 112 -8.32 10.11 -6.68
N ARG A 113 -7.10 10.19 -6.11
CA ARG A 113 -6.25 11.39 -6.25
C ARG A 113 -5.78 11.60 -7.68
N MET A 114 -5.43 10.53 -8.40
CA MET A 114 -5.06 10.59 -9.81
C MET A 114 -6.22 11.12 -10.64
N GLU A 115 -7.46 10.68 -10.36
CA GLU A 115 -8.67 11.10 -11.06
C GLU A 115 -9.06 12.57 -10.78
N LYS A 116 -9.01 13.00 -9.51
CA LYS A 116 -9.49 14.33 -9.06
C LYS A 116 -8.86 15.52 -9.78
N GLY A 117 -7.62 15.40 -10.25
CA GLY A 117 -6.97 16.50 -10.98
C GLY A 117 -7.40 16.62 -12.44
N GLY A 118 -8.29 15.74 -12.93
CA GLY A 118 -8.78 15.73 -14.31
C GLY A 118 -7.66 15.54 -15.34
N GLY A 119 -7.97 15.86 -16.59
CA GLY A 119 -7.07 15.74 -17.74
C GLY A 119 -7.19 14.42 -18.48
N THR A 120 -6.22 14.17 -19.36
CA THR A 120 -6.09 12.92 -20.12
C THR A 120 -5.65 11.77 -19.21
N LEU A 121 -5.75 10.53 -19.71
CA LEU A 121 -5.22 9.37 -18.99
C LEU A 121 -3.72 9.52 -18.66
N ALA A 122 -2.95 10.08 -19.59
CA ALA A 122 -1.53 10.35 -19.38
C ALA A 122 -1.30 11.32 -18.20
N ASP A 123 -2.10 12.39 -18.10
CA ASP A 123 -2.01 13.36 -17.00
C ASP A 123 -2.32 12.70 -15.65
N LYS A 124 -3.31 11.80 -15.61
CA LYS A 124 -3.68 11.05 -14.40
C LYS A 124 -2.55 10.12 -13.95
N ILE A 125 -1.96 9.38 -14.89
CA ILE A 125 -0.84 8.47 -14.62
C ILE A 125 0.39 9.24 -14.15
N GLU A 126 0.75 10.32 -14.85
CA GLU A 126 1.87 11.18 -14.49
C GLU A 126 1.70 11.78 -13.09
N ARG A 127 0.48 12.20 -12.73
CA ARG A 127 0.17 12.71 -11.39
C ARG A 127 0.43 11.66 -10.32
N GLY A 128 -0.06 10.43 -10.50
CA GLY A 128 0.19 9.33 -9.57
C GLY A 128 1.69 9.03 -9.43
N TYR A 129 2.40 8.98 -10.56
CA TYR A 129 3.84 8.73 -10.59
C TYR A 129 4.63 9.84 -9.87
N ARG A 130 4.29 11.11 -10.09
CA ARG A 130 4.92 12.26 -9.42
C ARG A 130 4.63 12.30 -7.92
N VAL A 131 3.41 11.97 -7.49
CA VAL A 131 3.06 11.91 -6.07
C VAL A 131 3.90 10.85 -5.34
N LEU A 132 4.19 9.72 -6.00
CA LEU A 132 4.93 8.62 -5.40
C LEU A 132 6.45 8.80 -5.49
N LEU A 133 6.97 9.23 -6.64
CA LEU A 133 8.41 9.22 -6.95
C LEU A 133 9.04 10.60 -7.07
N LEU A 134 8.24 11.68 -6.97
CA LEU A 134 8.66 13.08 -7.06
C LEU A 134 9.38 13.44 -8.37
N THR A 135 9.24 12.60 -9.40
CA THR A 135 9.82 12.76 -10.73
C THR A 135 8.76 12.44 -11.80
N PRO A 136 8.85 12.98 -13.02
CA PRO A 136 7.98 12.55 -14.11
C PRO A 136 8.34 11.12 -14.60
N PRO A 137 7.38 10.36 -15.13
CA PRO A 137 7.66 9.07 -15.76
C PRO A 137 8.40 9.28 -17.09
N SER A 138 9.20 8.28 -17.50
CA SER A 138 9.73 8.25 -18.87
C SER A 138 8.61 7.93 -19.86
N GLU A 139 8.81 8.26 -21.14
CA GLU A 139 7.84 7.92 -22.20
C GLU A 139 7.58 6.41 -22.29
N THR A 140 8.59 5.58 -22.04
CA THR A 140 8.43 4.11 -22.02
C THR A 140 7.55 3.68 -20.84
N THR A 141 7.82 4.16 -19.63
CA THR A 141 7.02 3.83 -18.45
C THR A 141 5.59 4.33 -18.58
N LEU A 142 5.37 5.52 -19.13
CA LEU A 142 4.03 6.06 -19.37
C LEU A 142 3.24 5.19 -20.35
N ARG A 143 3.88 4.74 -21.44
CA ARG A 143 3.26 3.81 -22.40
C ARG A 143 2.91 2.46 -21.76
N GLU A 144 3.80 1.90 -20.97
CA GLU A 144 3.57 0.63 -20.26
C GLU A 144 2.39 0.74 -19.28
N LEU A 145 2.35 1.79 -18.46
CA LEU A 145 1.25 2.01 -17.51
C LEU A 145 -0.09 2.27 -18.23
N THR A 146 -0.05 2.94 -19.38
CA THR A 146 -1.24 3.13 -20.23
C THR A 146 -1.74 1.80 -20.80
N SER A 147 -0.83 0.92 -21.23
CA SER A 147 -1.17 -0.44 -21.69
C SER A 147 -1.80 -1.29 -20.58
N VAL A 148 -1.30 -1.17 -19.35
CA VAL A 148 -1.90 -1.82 -18.17
C VAL A 148 -3.33 -1.32 -17.95
N TYR A 149 -3.54 0.01 -18.01
CA TYR A 149 -4.88 0.60 -17.88
C TYR A 149 -5.84 0.05 -18.94
N GLU A 150 -5.46 0.08 -20.21
CA GLU A 150 -6.32 -0.34 -21.32
C GLU A 150 -6.67 -1.83 -21.23
N THR A 151 -5.70 -2.67 -20.84
CA THR A 151 -5.92 -4.10 -20.65
C THR A 151 -6.88 -4.35 -19.49
N ALA A 152 -6.65 -3.70 -18.35
CA ALA A 152 -7.50 -3.81 -17.17
C ALA A 152 -8.93 -3.35 -17.45
N ARG A 153 -9.08 -2.22 -18.14
CA ARG A 153 -10.37 -1.66 -18.54
C ARG A 153 -11.18 -2.64 -19.37
N LYS A 154 -10.56 -3.31 -20.36
CA LYS A 154 -11.23 -4.34 -21.18
C LYS A 154 -11.75 -5.50 -20.32
N VAL A 155 -10.95 -5.96 -19.36
CA VAL A 155 -11.34 -7.03 -18.43
C VAL A 155 -12.53 -6.59 -17.57
N TYR A 156 -12.46 -5.41 -16.94
CA TYR A 156 -13.55 -4.89 -16.09
C TYR A 156 -14.82 -4.52 -16.87
N GLN A 157 -14.71 -4.21 -18.17
CA GLN A 157 -15.87 -4.05 -19.06
C GLN A 157 -16.54 -5.39 -19.37
N SER A 158 -15.76 -6.46 -19.49
CA SER A 158 -16.28 -7.80 -19.79
C SER A 158 -16.87 -8.50 -18.56
N ASP A 159 -16.36 -8.21 -17.35
CA ASP A 159 -16.79 -8.81 -16.09
C ASP A 159 -17.24 -7.75 -15.09
N ALA A 160 -18.55 -7.52 -15.05
CA ALA A 160 -19.18 -6.58 -14.12
C ALA A 160 -19.08 -7.03 -12.65
N THR A 161 -18.93 -8.33 -12.38
CA THR A 161 -18.80 -8.83 -10.99
C THR A 161 -17.44 -8.49 -10.44
N LEU A 162 -16.39 -8.69 -11.23
CA LEU A 162 -15.03 -8.33 -10.87
C LEU A 162 -14.87 -6.81 -10.74
N CYS A 163 -15.47 -6.04 -11.65
CA CYS A 163 -15.45 -4.58 -11.57
C CYS A 163 -16.00 -4.09 -10.23
N ARG A 164 -17.18 -4.58 -9.80
CA ARG A 164 -17.84 -4.17 -8.55
C ARG A 164 -17.03 -4.48 -7.29
N GLN A 165 -16.12 -5.45 -7.33
CA GLN A 165 -15.21 -5.74 -6.21
C GLN A 165 -14.12 -4.68 -6.05
N VAL A 166 -13.76 -4.00 -7.13
CA VAL A 166 -12.66 -3.02 -7.18
C VAL A 166 -13.19 -1.59 -7.09
N ALA A 167 -14.11 -1.21 -7.98
CA ALA A 167 -14.67 0.13 -8.05
C ALA A 167 -16.03 0.18 -8.76
N PRO A 168 -16.82 1.26 -8.60
CA PRO A 168 -18.12 1.41 -9.27
C PRO A 168 -18.08 1.41 -10.79
N THR A 169 -16.98 1.88 -11.40
CA THR A 169 -16.83 1.99 -12.86
C THR A 169 -15.60 1.24 -13.37
N PRO A 170 -15.63 0.70 -14.61
CA PRO A 170 -14.47 0.03 -15.19
C PRO A 170 -13.24 0.93 -15.34
N ASP A 171 -13.46 2.22 -15.61
CA ASP A 171 -12.40 3.22 -15.72
C ASP A 171 -11.70 3.45 -14.38
N GLN A 172 -12.48 3.61 -13.31
CA GLN A 172 -11.92 3.74 -11.97
C GLN A 172 -11.23 2.44 -11.53
N ALA A 173 -11.81 1.27 -11.79
CA ALA A 173 -11.21 -0.01 -11.46
C ALA A 173 -9.86 -0.23 -12.18
N ALA A 174 -9.77 0.15 -13.45
CA ALA A 174 -8.52 0.13 -14.21
C ALA A 174 -7.48 1.08 -13.61
N LEU A 175 -7.91 2.27 -13.16
CA LEU A 175 -7.02 3.23 -12.49
C LEU A 175 -6.53 2.72 -11.12
N VAL A 176 -7.37 2.02 -10.35
CA VAL A 176 -6.96 1.33 -9.12
C VAL A 176 -5.87 0.31 -9.40
N LEU A 177 -5.99 -0.48 -10.48
CA LEU A 177 -4.95 -1.43 -10.84
C LEU A 177 -3.63 -0.72 -11.18
N VAL A 178 -3.68 0.38 -11.93
CA VAL A 178 -2.48 1.20 -12.21
C VAL A 178 -1.88 1.79 -10.93
N ALA A 179 -2.71 2.26 -10.00
CA ALA A 179 -2.23 2.75 -8.72
C ALA A 179 -1.56 1.64 -7.88
N ASN A 180 -2.11 0.42 -7.92
CA ASN A 180 -1.52 -0.74 -7.26
C ASN A 180 -0.18 -1.13 -7.90
N THR A 181 -0.08 -1.14 -9.23
CA THR A 181 1.20 -1.41 -9.91
C THR A 181 2.24 -0.33 -9.61
N LEU A 182 1.85 0.95 -9.54
CA LEU A 182 2.73 2.04 -9.11
C LEU A 182 3.28 1.82 -7.70
N LEU A 183 2.43 1.49 -6.72
CA LEU A 183 2.85 1.21 -5.35
C LEU A 183 3.76 -0.02 -5.24
N ASN A 184 3.63 -0.98 -6.16
CA ASN A 184 4.46 -2.18 -6.23
C ASN A 184 5.72 -2.02 -7.12
N MET A 185 5.99 -0.84 -7.68
CA MET A 185 7.22 -0.64 -8.45
C MET A 185 8.44 -0.73 -7.54
N ASP A 186 9.51 -1.34 -8.03
CA ASP A 186 10.80 -1.38 -7.34
C ASP A 186 11.28 0.02 -6.90
N ARG A 187 11.10 1.01 -7.80
CA ARG A 187 11.43 2.42 -7.52
C ARG A 187 10.64 3.01 -6.34
N ALA A 188 9.45 2.50 -6.05
CA ALA A 188 8.64 2.92 -4.91
C ALA A 188 9.05 2.21 -3.61
N MET A 189 9.60 1.00 -3.70
CA MET A 189 9.94 0.16 -2.52
C MET A 189 11.40 0.29 -2.06
N VAL A 190 12.35 0.59 -2.94
CA VAL A 190 13.80 0.43 -2.65
C VAL A 190 14.58 1.76 -2.60
N ARG A 191 14.00 2.88 -3.04
CA ARG A 191 14.72 4.16 -3.18
C ARG A 191 15.01 4.90 -1.88
#